data_AF-A0A246AB80-F1
#
_entry.id   AF-A0A246AB80-F1
#
_cell.length_a   1.000
_cell.length_b   1.000
_cell.length_c   1.000
_cell.angle_alpha   90.00
_cell.angle_beta   90.00
_cell.angle_gamma   90.00
#
_symmetry.space_group_name_H-M   'P 1'
#
loop_
_entity.id
_entity.type
_entity.pdbx_description
1 polymer ?
#
loop_
_entity_poly.entity_id
_entity_poly.type
_entity_poly.pdbx_seq_one_letter_code
_entity_poly.pdbx_strand_id
1 'polypeptide(L)'
;MILTIFSGLYELIAGANPAVPEYDDEVYQTVGQITLIVVSAVVLIFYLCLGRWKPIFHKFGHWIFTLILTMCAAFAIAFISAKDIIGEIDSYMYRFCLMNAVFAAIVFIMLSIVLKPMSVFSKRTPF
;
A
#
# COMPACT_ATOMS: atom_id res chain seq x y z
N MET A 1 16.64 6.28 12.81
CA MET A 1 16.88 4.98 12.14
C MET A 1 15.65 4.37 11.45
N ILE A 2 14.40 4.67 11.83
CA ILE A 2 13.21 4.31 11.01
C ILE A 2 13.08 5.21 9.76
N LEU A 3 13.77 6.36 9.75
CA LEU A 3 13.66 7.43 8.76
C LEU A 3 14.19 7.10 7.35
N THR A 4 14.86 5.96 7.14
CA THR A 4 15.47 5.62 5.83
C THR A 4 15.10 4.23 5.30
N ILE A 5 14.18 3.53 5.97
CA ILE A 5 13.80 2.16 5.56
C ILE A 5 13.10 2.18 4.20
N PHE A 6 12.23 3.17 3.98
CA PHE A 6 11.49 3.27 2.72
C PHE A 6 12.36 3.74 1.58
N SER A 7 13.34 4.61 1.82
CA SER A 7 14.36 4.97 0.85
C SER A 7 15.05 3.75 0.24
N GLY A 8 15.69 2.94 1.08
CA GLY A 8 16.37 1.73 0.59
C GLY A 8 15.41 0.72 -0.04
N LEU A 9 14.17 0.60 0.47
CA LEU A 9 13.15 -0.24 -0.13
C LEU A 9 12.77 0.24 -1.54
N TYR A 10 12.49 1.54 -1.72
CA TYR A 10 12.07 2.09 -3.00
C TYR A 10 13.21 2.11 -4.00
N GLU A 11 14.45 2.40 -3.59
CA GLU A 11 15.61 2.24 -4.47
C GLU A 11 15.77 0.80 -4.95
N LEU A 12 15.51 -0.19 -4.08
CA LEU A 12 15.59 -1.60 -4.45
C LEU A 12 14.53 -2.00 -5.47
N ILE A 13 13.28 -1.55 -5.32
CA ILE A 13 12.15 -2.00 -6.18
C ILE A 13 11.90 -1.09 -7.39
N ALA A 14 12.07 0.22 -7.23
CA ALA A 14 11.86 1.23 -8.27
C ALA A 14 13.16 1.70 -8.94
N GLY A 15 14.33 1.34 -8.40
CA GLY A 15 15.64 1.83 -8.85
C GLY A 15 15.91 3.23 -8.30
N ALA A 16 17.18 3.55 -8.02
CA ALA A 16 17.57 4.89 -7.60
C ALA A 16 17.41 5.91 -8.74
N ASN A 17 17.06 7.15 -8.40
CA ASN A 17 17.02 8.28 -9.34
C ASN A 17 17.90 9.43 -8.83
N PRO A 18 19.24 9.34 -8.99
CA PRO A 18 20.15 10.34 -8.45
C PRO A 18 20.03 11.72 -9.13
N ALA A 19 19.31 11.83 -10.25
CA ALA A 19 19.06 13.09 -10.92
C ALA A 19 18.02 13.96 -10.20
N VAL A 20 17.18 13.36 -9.34
CA VAL A 20 16.09 14.02 -8.61
C VAL A 20 16.18 13.58 -7.14
N PRO A 21 17.05 14.21 -6.32
CA PRO A 21 17.31 13.81 -4.94
C PRO A 21 16.08 13.94 -4.02
N GLU A 22 15.11 14.78 -4.38
CA GLU A 22 13.85 14.99 -3.65
C GLU A 22 13.06 13.68 -3.44
N TYR A 23 13.25 12.70 -4.32
CA TYR A 23 12.69 11.37 -4.13
C TYR A 23 13.16 10.73 -2.83
N ASP A 24 14.46 10.77 -2.55
CA ASP A 24 15.05 10.16 -1.36
C ASP A 24 14.81 11.01 -0.11
N ASP A 25 14.97 12.33 -0.25
CA ASP A 25 14.91 13.27 0.86
C ASP A 25 13.49 13.38 1.45
N GLU A 26 12.45 13.34 0.62
CA GLU A 26 11.08 13.65 1.05
C GLU A 26 10.03 12.61 0.61
N VAL A 27 10.06 12.19 -0.66
CA VAL A 27 8.94 11.43 -1.26
C VAL A 27 8.88 10.00 -0.73
N TYR A 28 9.98 9.25 -0.79
CA TYR A 28 10.01 7.83 -0.46
C TYR A 28 9.54 7.55 0.96
N GLN A 29 10.10 8.28 1.93
CA GLN A 29 9.76 8.09 3.33
C GLN A 29 8.30 8.44 3.61
N THR A 30 7.83 9.59 3.10
CA THR A 30 6.46 10.06 3.33
C THR A 30 5.44 9.11 2.69
N VAL A 31 5.62 8.76 1.42
CA VAL A 31 4.71 7.87 0.68
C VAL A 31 4.70 6.46 1.28
N GLY A 32 5.86 5.93 1.66
CA GLY A 32 5.98 4.62 2.29
C GLY A 32 5.21 4.54 3.61
N GLN A 33 5.36 5.55 4.48
CA GLN A 33 4.63 5.62 5.75
C GLN A 33 3.13 5.73 5.56
N ILE A 34 2.66 6.65 4.70
CA ILE A 34 1.23 6.83 4.43
C ILE A 34 0.64 5.54 3.85
N THR A 35 1.32 4.91 2.90
CA THR A 35 0.87 3.65 2.29
C THR A 35 0.75 2.55 3.34
N LEU A 36 1.75 2.40 4.22
CA LEU A 36 1.72 1.39 5.27
C LEU A 36 0.54 1.61 6.23
N ILE A 37 0.28 2.85 6.64
CA ILE A 37 -0.85 3.22 7.52
C ILE A 37 -2.18 2.90 6.83
N VAL A 38 -2.35 3.34 5.58
CA VAL A 38 -3.59 3.16 4.81
C VAL A 38 -3.88 1.68 4.59
N VAL A 39 -2.90 0.91 4.11
CA VAL A 39 -3.06 -0.53 3.88
C VAL A 39 -3.41 -1.24 5.19
N SER A 40 -2.71 -0.92 6.29
CA SER A 40 -2.98 -1.52 7.59
C SER A 40 -4.41 -1.22 8.06
N ALA A 41 -4.86 0.03 7.95
CA ALA A 41 -6.21 0.43 8.30
C ALA A 41 -7.26 -0.33 7.47
N VAL A 42 -7.06 -0.44 6.15
CA VAL A 42 -7.99 -1.15 5.26
C VAL A 42 -8.09 -2.63 5.63
N VAL A 43 -6.96 -3.32 5.85
CA VAL A 43 -6.96 -4.75 6.22
C VAL A 43 -7.63 -4.95 7.58
N LEU A 44 -7.33 -4.11 8.58
CA LEU A 44 -7.97 -4.18 9.90
C LEU A 44 -9.49 -4.01 9.79
N ILE A 45 -9.96 -3.04 9.02
CA ILE A 45 -11.39 -2.83 8.77
C ILE A 45 -12.00 -4.06 8.10
N PHE A 46 -11.34 -4.61 7.08
CA PHE A 46 -11.83 -5.78 6.35
C PHE A 46 -11.98 -7.02 7.24
N TYR A 47 -10.94 -7.38 8.00
CA TYR A 47 -10.93 -8.61 8.78
C TYR A 47 -11.64 -8.48 10.14
N LEU A 48 -11.56 -7.33 10.81
CA LEU A 48 -12.03 -7.17 12.20
C LEU A 48 -13.34 -6.40 12.34
N CYS A 49 -13.67 -5.49 11.42
CA CYS A 49 -14.83 -4.62 11.54
C CYS A 49 -16.01 -5.06 10.67
N LEU A 50 -15.80 -5.24 9.36
CA LEU A 50 -16.89 -5.47 8.41
C LEU A 50 -17.70 -6.72 8.75
N GLY A 51 -17.03 -7.83 9.10
CA GLY A 51 -17.72 -9.08 9.44
C GLY A 51 -18.54 -9.01 10.73
N ARG A 52 -18.19 -8.12 11.67
CA ARG A 52 -18.96 -7.90 12.90
C ARG A 52 -20.17 -7.00 12.68
N TRP A 53 -20.09 -6.09 11.71
CA TRP A 53 -21.19 -5.19 11.40
C TRP A 53 -22.24 -5.84 10.51
N LYS A 54 -21.84 -6.42 9.37
CA LYS A 54 -22.74 -7.15 8.46
C LYS A 54 -22.02 -8.32 7.77
N PRO A 55 -22.66 -9.50 7.65
CA PRO A 55 -22.06 -10.70 7.04
C PRO A 55 -21.98 -10.65 5.51
N ILE A 56 -21.62 -9.51 4.92
CA ILE A 56 -21.59 -9.29 3.46
C ILE A 56 -20.17 -9.51 2.93
N PHE A 57 -19.17 -8.93 3.58
CA PHE A 57 -17.76 -8.90 3.13
C PHE A 57 -16.95 -10.10 3.61
N HIS A 58 -17.22 -11.30 3.07
CA HIS A 58 -16.52 -12.52 3.48
C HIS A 58 -16.12 -13.46 2.33
N LYS A 59 -16.36 -13.04 1.08
CA LYS A 59 -16.09 -13.85 -0.12
C LYS A 59 -14.74 -13.47 -0.72
N PHE A 60 -14.13 -14.42 -1.42
CA PHE A 60 -12.89 -14.21 -2.17
C PHE A 60 -12.95 -13.00 -3.11
N GLY A 61 -14.06 -12.82 -3.82
CA GLY A 61 -14.25 -11.67 -4.72
C GLY A 61 -14.23 -10.32 -4.00
N HIS A 62 -14.74 -10.22 -2.77
CA HIS A 62 -14.66 -8.98 -1.99
C HIS A 62 -13.23 -8.69 -1.56
N TRP A 63 -12.48 -9.73 -1.19
CA TRP A 63 -11.06 -9.59 -0.85
C TRP A 63 -10.24 -9.10 -2.04
N ILE A 64 -10.43 -9.69 -3.23
CA ILE A 64 -9.77 -9.23 -4.47
C ILE A 64 -10.14 -7.78 -4.77
N PHE A 65 -11.43 -7.43 -4.67
CA PHE A 65 -11.88 -6.07 -4.91
C PHE A 65 -11.21 -5.07 -3.95
N THR A 66 -11.13 -5.41 -2.66
CA THR A 66 -10.45 -4.57 -1.66
C THR A 66 -8.95 -4.47 -1.94
N LEU A 67 -8.29 -5.55 -2.36
CA LEU A 67 -6.88 -5.52 -2.76
C LEU A 67 -6.67 -4.56 -3.93
N ILE A 68 -7.44 -4.69 -5.02
CA ILE A 68 -7.33 -3.83 -6.20
C ILE A 68 -7.59 -2.36 -5.82
N LEU A 69 -8.63 -2.10 -5.03
CA LEU A 69 -8.93 -0.74 -4.56
C LEU A 69 -7.78 -0.14 -3.75
N THR A 70 -7.14 -0.96 -2.90
CA THR A 70 -5.98 -0.57 -2.10
C THR A 70 -4.77 -0.25 -2.99
N MET A 71 -4.53 -1.07 -4.03
CA MET A 71 -3.47 -0.81 -5.01
C MET A 71 -3.71 0.51 -5.76
N CYS A 72 -4.93 0.76 -6.21
CA CYS A 72 -5.30 2.03 -6.87
C CYS A 72 -5.13 3.24 -5.93
N ALA A 73 -5.54 3.10 -4.66
CA ALA A 73 -5.37 4.15 -3.66
C ALA A 73 -3.88 4.44 -3.38
N ALA A 74 -3.06 3.40 -3.21
CA ALA A 74 -1.62 3.53 -3.00
C ALA A 74 -0.91 4.17 -4.20
N PHE A 75 -1.30 3.79 -5.43
CA PHE A 75 -0.82 4.45 -6.65
C PHE A 75 -1.18 5.94 -6.64
N ALA A 76 -2.43 6.29 -6.36
CA ALA A 76 -2.91 7.67 -6.34
C ALA A 76 -2.20 8.51 -5.28
N ILE A 77 -1.99 7.96 -4.07
CA ILE A 77 -1.23 8.61 -2.99
C ILE A 77 0.20 8.91 -3.46
N ALA A 78 0.90 7.92 -4.01
CA ALA A 78 2.27 8.10 -4.51
C ALA A 78 2.32 9.17 -5.60
N PHE A 79 1.37 9.14 -6.54
CA PHE A 79 1.34 10.08 -7.65
C PHE A 79 1.07 11.51 -7.19
N ILE A 80 0.07 11.71 -6.32
CA ILE A 80 -0.27 13.04 -5.81
C ILE A 80 0.88 13.60 -4.98
N SER A 81 1.44 12.82 -4.05
CA SER A 81 2.55 13.27 -3.20
C SER A 81 3.82 13.55 -3.99
N ALA A 82 4.22 12.67 -4.91
CA ALA A 82 5.41 12.88 -5.72
C ALA A 82 5.24 14.08 -6.66
N LYS A 83 4.06 14.25 -7.27
CA LYS A 83 3.77 15.40 -8.13
C LYS A 83 3.76 16.72 -7.38
N ASP A 84 3.26 16.74 -6.14
CA ASP A 84 3.21 17.96 -5.32
C ASP A 84 4.63 18.46 -4.96
N ILE A 85 5.56 17.54 -4.71
CA ILE A 85 6.95 17.85 -4.33
C ILE A 85 7.82 18.13 -5.57
N ILE A 86 7.80 17.24 -6.57
CA ILE A 86 8.73 17.30 -7.72
C ILE A 86 8.19 18.20 -8.83
N GLY A 87 6.87 18.34 -8.96
CA GLY A 87 6.21 19.13 -10.00
C GLY A 87 6.22 18.50 -11.40
N GLU A 88 7.36 18.00 -11.86
CA GLU A 88 7.51 17.37 -13.17
C GLU A 88 7.03 15.90 -13.16
N ILE A 89 6.32 15.51 -14.23
CA ILE A 89 5.84 14.14 -14.41
C ILE A 89 6.73 13.47 -15.47
N ASP A 90 7.46 12.45 -15.05
CA ASP A 90 8.34 11.68 -15.91
C ASP A 90 8.02 10.17 -15.85
N SER A 91 8.74 9.39 -16.65
CA SER A 91 8.59 7.92 -16.65
C SER A 91 8.96 7.28 -15.31
N TYR A 92 9.87 7.91 -14.56
CA TYR A 92 10.29 7.42 -13.27
C TYR A 92 9.17 7.54 -12.23
N MET A 93 8.43 8.66 -12.21
CA MET A 93 7.28 8.85 -11.32
C MET A 93 6.23 7.76 -11.51
N TYR A 94 5.88 7.41 -12.76
CA TYR A 94 4.93 6.32 -13.01
C TYR A 94 5.46 4.97 -12.51
N ARG A 95 6.75 4.69 -12.71
CA ARG A 95 7.37 3.46 -12.20
C ARG A 95 7.32 3.42 -10.68
N PHE A 96 7.68 4.51 -10.01
CA PHE A 96 7.59 4.64 -8.55
C PHE A 96 6.17 4.39 -8.04
N CYS A 97 5.16 5.03 -8.64
CA CYS A 97 3.76 4.86 -8.26
C CYS A 97 3.29 3.41 -8.44
N LEU A 98 3.68 2.75 -9.53
CA LEU A 98 3.37 1.34 -9.77
C LEU A 98 4.03 0.44 -8.73
N MET A 99 5.31 0.69 -8.39
CA MET A 99 6.01 -0.07 -7.37
C MET A 99 5.40 0.15 -5.97
N ASN A 100 4.92 1.36 -5.65
CA ASN A 100 4.18 1.60 -4.41
C ASN A 100 2.86 0.80 -4.36
N ALA A 101 2.14 0.71 -5.48
CA ALA A 101 0.93 -0.13 -5.56
C ALA A 101 1.24 -1.61 -5.34
N VAL A 102 2.36 -2.11 -5.87
CA VAL A 102 2.83 -3.48 -5.63
C VAL A 102 3.24 -3.68 -4.17
N PHE A 103 3.97 -2.71 -3.59
CA PHE A 103 4.32 -2.72 -2.17
C PHE A 103 3.06 -2.81 -1.29
N ALA A 104 2.05 -1.98 -1.56
CA ALA A 104 0.77 -2.02 -0.88
C ALA A 104 0.08 -3.39 -0.98
N ALA A 105 0.10 -4.02 -2.16
CA ALA A 105 -0.46 -5.36 -2.37
C ALA A 105 0.24 -6.42 -1.52
N ILE A 106 1.59 -6.39 -1.48
CA ILE A 106 2.39 -7.34 -0.70
C ILE A 106 2.07 -7.17 0.80
N VAL A 107 2.06 -5.93 1.30
CA VAL A 107 1.70 -5.64 2.70
C VAL A 107 0.28 -6.09 3.02
N PHE A 108 -0.67 -5.84 2.13
CA PHE A 108 -2.07 -6.26 2.28
C PHE A 108 -2.19 -7.79 2.42
N ILE A 109 -1.50 -8.54 1.57
CA ILE A 109 -1.49 -10.01 1.61
C ILE A 109 -0.82 -10.52 2.89
N MET A 110 0.32 -9.95 3.29
CA MET A 110 1.00 -10.35 4.53
C MET A 110 0.12 -10.12 5.77
N LEU A 111 -0.50 -8.95 5.86
CA LEU A 111 -1.41 -8.63 6.97
C LEU A 111 -2.68 -9.48 6.95
N SER A 112 -3.18 -9.85 5.76
CA SER A 112 -4.32 -10.77 5.61
C SER A 112 -4.04 -12.10 6.31
N ILE A 113 -2.87 -12.71 6.05
CA ILE A 113 -2.44 -13.97 6.67
C ILE A 113 -2.42 -13.89 8.20
N VAL A 114 -1.93 -12.77 8.73
CA VAL A 114 -1.84 -12.55 10.19
C VAL A 114 -3.22 -12.32 10.82
N LEU A 115 -4.12 -11.60 10.12
CA LEU A 115 -5.40 -11.16 10.66
C LEU A 115 -6.56 -12.12 10.39
N LYS A 116 -6.45 -13.04 9.44
CA LYS A 116 -7.50 -14.04 9.17
C LYS A 116 -7.94 -14.84 10.40
N PRO A 117 -7.05 -15.35 11.27
CA PRO A 117 -7.48 -16.09 12.45
C PRO A 117 -8.39 -15.26 13.38
N MET A 118 -8.26 -13.93 13.35
CA MET A 118 -9.04 -13.01 14.18
C MET A 118 -10.40 -12.64 13.57
N SER A 119 -10.66 -13.01 12.31
CA SER A 119 -11.92 -12.71 11.64
C SER A 119 -13.03 -13.69 12.01
N VAL A 120 -14.24 -13.17 12.19
CA VAL A 120 -15.48 -13.97 12.41
C VAL A 120 -15.74 -14.93 11.24
N PHE A 121 -15.28 -14.58 10.04
CA PHE A 121 -15.44 -15.39 8.82
C PHE A 121 -14.15 -16.08 8.37
N SER A 122 -13.23 -16.38 9.29
CA SER A 122 -11.92 -16.99 9.00
C SER A 122 -11.97 -18.25 8.12
N LYS A 123 -13.07 -19.01 8.14
CA LYS A 123 -13.28 -20.19 7.28
C LYS A 123 -13.65 -19.87 5.83
N ARG A 124 -14.11 -18.65 5.53
CA ARG A 124 -14.63 -18.22 4.23
C ARG A 124 -13.78 -17.16 3.53
N THR A 125 -13.06 -16.34 4.30
CA THR A 125 -12.13 -15.34 3.76
C THR A 125 -10.82 -16.00 3.35
N PRO A 126 -10.25 -15.65 2.18
CA PRO A 126 -8.90 -16.08 1.81
C PRO A 126 -7.88 -15.46 2.76
N PHE A 127 -6.71 -16.10 2.84
CA PHE A 127 -5.49 -15.66 3.55
C PHE A 127 -5.66 -15.04 4.90
#